data_AF-A0A285AUT2-F1
#
_entry.id   AF-A0A285AUT2-F1
#
_cell.length_a   1.000
_cell.length_b   1.000
_cell.length_c   1.000
_cell.angle_alpha   90.00
_cell.angle_beta   90.00
_cell.angle_gamma   90.00
#
_symmetry.space_group_name_H-M   'P 1'
#
loop_
_entity.id
_entity.type
_entity.pdbx_description
1 polymer ?
#
loop_
_entity_poly.entity_id
_entity_poly.type
_entity_poly.pdbx_seq_one_letter_code
_entity_poly.pdbx_strand_id
1 'polypeptide(L)'
;MMAKTKPYTEAQRRIFYQLAAVMVCSEIESQVIAPLSEKETGKPYDRSSPDSFTNTFLNKNPEFRRAFETLGRAITRERKNQLQLAKAARSKHGS
;
A
#
# COMPACT_ATOMS: atom_id res chain seq x y z
N MET A 1 -29.89 0.80 -19.75
CA MET A 1 -28.86 -0.21 -20.05
C MET A 1 -27.62 0.13 -19.23
N MET A 2 -27.09 -0.78 -18.41
CA MET A 2 -25.79 -0.53 -17.75
C MET A 2 -24.72 -0.47 -18.84
N ALA A 3 -24.05 0.67 -18.95
CA ALA A 3 -22.89 0.78 -19.82
C ALA A 3 -21.86 -0.27 -19.37
N LYS A 4 -21.45 -1.15 -20.29
CA LYS A 4 -20.37 -2.11 -20.00
C LYS A 4 -19.12 -1.31 -19.61
N THR A 5 -18.62 -1.55 -18.40
CA THR A 5 -17.39 -0.91 -17.92
C THR A 5 -16.26 -1.20 -18.88
N LYS A 6 -15.56 -0.16 -19.34
CA LYS A 6 -14.41 -0.35 -20.24
C LYS A 6 -13.34 -1.17 -19.51
N PRO A 7 -12.69 -2.13 -20.18
CA PRO A 7 -11.57 -2.84 -19.58
C PRO A 7 -10.44 -1.86 -19.25
N TYR A 8 -9.63 -2.22 -18.25
CA TYR A 8 -8.41 -1.47 -17.97
C TYR A 8 -7.46 -1.52 -19.17
N THR A 9 -6.88 -0.36 -19.48
CA THR A 9 -5.78 -0.24 -20.43
C THR A 9 -4.54 -0.96 -19.92
N GLU A 10 -3.60 -1.28 -20.80
CA GLU A 10 -2.35 -1.92 -20.40
C GLU A 10 -1.56 -1.10 -19.38
N ALA A 11 -1.54 0.23 -19.54
CA ALA A 11 -0.92 1.14 -18.60
C ALA A 11 -1.56 1.05 -17.21
N GLN A 12 -2.90 0.99 -17.13
CA GLN A 12 -3.62 0.81 -15.86
C GLN A 12 -3.31 -0.56 -15.23
N ARG A 13 -3.32 -1.64 -16.03
CA ARG A 13 -2.96 -2.98 -15.54
C ARG A 13 -1.53 -3.04 -15.02
N ARG A 14 -0.59 -2.37 -15.68
CA ARG A 14 0.81 -2.27 -15.23
C ARG A 14 0.92 -1.62 -13.85
N ILE A 15 0.15 -0.57 -13.59
CA ILE A 15 0.11 0.05 -12.26
C ILE A 15 -0.41 -0.95 -11.22
N PHE A 16 -1.50 -1.68 -11.52
CA PHE A 16 -2.01 -2.71 -10.61
C PHE A 16 -0.98 -3.81 -10.33
N TYR A 17 -0.26 -4.27 -11.36
CA TYR A 17 0.83 -5.23 -11.19
C TYR A 17 1.94 -4.69 -10.28
N GLN A 18 2.36 -3.45 -10.48
CA GLN A 18 3.39 -2.80 -9.65
C GLN A 18 2.94 -2.72 -8.19
N LEU A 19 1.70 -2.31 -7.94
CA LEU A 19 1.14 -2.25 -6.59
C LEU A 19 1.07 -3.63 -5.95
N ALA A 20 0.58 -4.64 -6.69
CA ALA A 20 0.47 -6.01 -6.21
C ALA A 20 1.84 -6.58 -5.81
N ALA A 21 2.87 -6.36 -6.62
CA ALA A 21 4.22 -6.82 -6.31
C ALA A 21 4.74 -6.23 -4.99
N VAL A 22 4.57 -4.92 -4.76
CA VAL A 22 5.01 -4.29 -3.50
C VAL A 22 4.22 -4.82 -2.31
N MET A 23 2.91 -5.03 -2.47
CA MET A 23 2.08 -5.60 -1.41
C MET A 23 2.51 -7.01 -1.03
N VAL A 24 2.82 -7.86 -2.02
CA VAL A 24 3.34 -9.22 -1.79
C VAL A 24 4.72 -9.17 -1.12
N CYS A 25 5.61 -8.24 -1.52
CA CYS A 25 6.89 -8.06 -0.84
C CYS A 25 6.71 -7.69 0.64
N SER A 26 5.82 -6.73 0.92
CA SER A 26 5.52 -6.31 2.30
C SER A 26 4.89 -7.42 3.14
N GLU A 27 4.05 -8.24 2.52
CA GLU A 27 3.46 -9.42 3.16
C GLU A 27 4.53 -10.45 3.52
N ILE A 28 5.37 -10.85 2.56
CA ILE A 28 6.47 -11.80 2.76
C ILE A 28 7.44 -11.28 3.81
N GLU A 29 7.77 -9.99 3.77
CA GLU A 29 8.62 -9.37 4.77
C GLU A 29 8.02 -9.50 6.17
N SER A 30 6.72 -9.24 6.30
CA SER A 30 6.04 -9.30 7.59
C SER A 30 5.86 -10.71 8.12
N GLN A 31 5.54 -11.67 7.26
CA GLN A 31 5.14 -13.02 7.66
C GLN A 31 6.29 -14.03 7.67
N VAL A 32 7.36 -13.78 6.90
CA VAL A 32 8.46 -14.74 6.71
C VAL A 32 9.79 -14.13 7.12
N ILE A 33 10.18 -13.00 6.54
CA ILE A 33 11.53 -12.43 6.73
C ILE A 33 11.73 -11.92 8.16
N ALA A 34 10.80 -11.10 8.66
CA ALA A 34 10.91 -10.53 9.99
C ALA A 34 10.95 -11.61 11.09
N PRO A 35 10.02 -12.59 11.14
CA PRO A 35 10.08 -13.66 12.14
C PRO A 35 11.35 -14.51 12.06
N LEU A 36 11.83 -14.82 10.84
CA LEU A 36 13.06 -15.59 10.67
C LEU A 36 14.28 -14.81 11.18
N SER A 37 14.39 -13.54 10.79
CA SER A 37 15.50 -12.67 11.21
C SER A 37 15.51 -12.44 12.71
N GLU A 38 14.36 -12.23 13.34
CA GLU A 38 14.25 -12.07 14.79
C GLU A 38 14.64 -13.35 15.53
N LYS A 39 14.26 -14.52 15.01
CA LYS A 39 14.64 -15.82 15.56
C LYS A 39 16.16 -16.07 15.46
N GLU A 40 16.78 -15.70 14.35
CA GLU A 40 18.20 -15.92 14.10
C GLU A 40 19.10 -14.93 14.85
N THR A 41 18.68 -13.66 14.93
CA THR A 41 19.52 -12.57 15.48
C THR A 41 19.19 -12.22 16.92
N GLY A 42 18.00 -12.61 17.41
CA GLY A 42 17.47 -12.20 18.71
C GLY A 42 17.10 -10.71 18.81
N LYS A 43 17.11 -9.96 17.69
CA LYS A 43 16.85 -8.53 17.65
C LYS A 43 15.57 -8.24 16.87
N PRO A 44 14.77 -7.24 17.27
CA PRO A 44 13.59 -6.81 16.50
C PRO A 44 13.95 -6.45 15.07
N TYR A 45 13.12 -6.88 14.11
CA TYR A 45 13.33 -6.56 12.70
C TYR A 45 12.88 -5.13 12.38
N ASP A 46 13.79 -4.32 11.83
CA ASP A 46 13.48 -2.95 11.41
C ASP A 46 13.03 -2.88 9.94
N ARG A 47 11.72 -2.78 9.74
CA ARG A 47 11.11 -2.62 8.40
C ARG A 47 11.37 -1.25 7.79
N SER A 48 11.70 -0.25 8.60
CA SER A 48 11.96 1.12 8.16
C SER A 48 13.37 1.31 7.60
N SER A 49 14.27 0.35 7.91
CA SER A 49 15.64 0.34 7.39
C SER A 49 15.66 0.40 5.86
N PRO A 50 16.57 1.18 5.24
CA PRO A 50 16.74 1.19 3.79
C PRO A 50 17.11 -0.19 3.23
N ASP A 51 17.70 -1.04 4.07
CA ASP A 51 18.14 -2.41 3.73
C ASP A 51 17.10 -3.48 4.10
N SER A 52 15.90 -3.09 4.54
CA SER A 52 14.80 -4.04 4.74
C SER A 52 14.44 -4.71 3.41
N PHE A 53 13.79 -5.88 3.47
CA PHE A 53 13.49 -6.67 2.29
C PHE A 53 12.67 -5.88 1.27
N THR A 54 11.59 -5.23 1.73
CA THR A 54 10.72 -4.45 0.84
C THR A 54 11.44 -3.18 0.36
N ASN A 55 12.20 -2.50 1.22
CA ASN A 55 12.92 -1.29 0.79
C ASN A 55 14.02 -1.61 -0.21
N THR A 56 14.72 -2.74 -0.07
CA THR A 56 15.69 -3.22 -1.06
C THR A 56 15.03 -3.47 -2.42
N PHE A 57 13.85 -4.10 -2.44
CA PHE A 57 13.07 -4.28 -3.66
C PHE A 57 12.70 -2.92 -4.29
N LEU A 58 12.17 -1.99 -3.50
CA LEU A 58 11.74 -0.67 -3.97
C LEU A 58 12.91 0.21 -4.44
N ASN A 59 14.09 0.09 -3.84
CA ASN A 59 15.30 0.82 -4.24
C ASN A 59 15.80 0.38 -5.62
N LYS A 60 15.61 -0.89 -5.97
CA LYS A 60 15.97 -1.44 -7.29
C LYS A 60 14.91 -1.16 -8.37
N ASN A 61 13.68 -0.82 -7.97
CA ASN A 61 12.53 -0.71 -8.87
C ASN A 61 11.79 0.63 -8.65
N PRO A 62 12.32 1.76 -9.15
CA PRO A 62 11.81 3.10 -8.85
C PRO A 62 10.36 3.35 -9.31
N GLU A 63 9.91 2.70 -10.37
CA GLU A 63 8.53 2.78 -10.85
C GLU A 63 7.53 2.09 -9.89
N PHE A 64 7.95 1.04 -9.20
CA PHE A 64 7.16 0.37 -8.17
C PHE A 64 7.06 1.25 -6.92
N ARG A 65 8.19 1.86 -6.52
CA ARG A 65 8.22 2.87 -5.44
C ARG A 65 7.27 4.03 -5.75
N ARG A 66 7.35 4.59 -6.96
CA ARG A 66 6.47 5.67 -7.38
C ARG A 66 4.99 5.28 -7.32
N ALA A 67 4.62 4.09 -7.82
CA ALA A 67 3.25 3.61 -7.78
C ALA A 67 2.75 3.47 -6.34
N PHE A 68 3.55 2.85 -5.47
CA PHE A 68 3.21 2.60 -4.07
C PHE A 68 3.08 3.89 -3.25
N GLU A 69 4.00 4.83 -3.40
CA GLU A 69 3.92 6.15 -2.74
C GLU A 69 2.70 6.94 -3.22
N THR A 70 2.37 6.84 -4.51
CA THR A 70 1.17 7.48 -5.09
C THR A 70 -0.10 6.89 -4.46
N LEU A 71 -0.17 5.58 -4.31
CA LEU A 71 -1.27 4.91 -3.61
C LEU A 71 -1.36 5.37 -2.14
N GLY A 72 -0.24 5.45 -1.42
CA GLY A 72 -0.20 5.89 -0.02
C GLY A 72 -0.76 7.31 0.18
N ARG A 73 -0.43 8.23 -0.74
CA ARG A 73 -1.00 9.60 -0.76
C ARG A 73 -2.50 9.58 -1.03
N ALA A 74 -2.95 8.75 -1.98
CA ALA A 74 -4.37 8.60 -2.29
C ALA A 74 -5.17 8.05 -1.10
N ILE A 75 -4.66 7.02 -0.42
CA ILE A 75 -5.27 6.46 0.80
C ILE A 75 -5.37 7.51 1.90
N THR A 76 -4.30 8.28 2.13
CA THR A 76 -4.28 9.34 3.15
C THR A 76 -5.34 10.41 2.87
N ARG A 77 -5.43 10.84 1.61
CA ARG A 77 -6.46 11.80 1.17
C ARG A 77 -7.86 11.24 1.37
N GLU A 78 -8.08 10.00 0.95
CA GLU A 78 -9.39 9.38 1.03
C GLU A 78 -9.84 9.16 2.48
N ARG A 79 -8.91 8.76 3.37
CA ARG A 79 -9.18 8.66 4.80
C ARG A 79 -9.66 9.99 5.38
N LYS A 80 -9.03 11.11 5.00
CA LYS A 80 -9.46 12.44 5.43
C LYS A 80 -10.87 12.77 4.93
N ASN A 81 -11.15 12.49 3.65
CA ASN A 81 -12.47 12.74 3.05
C ASN A 81 -13.57 11.93 3.77
N GLN A 82 -13.36 10.63 3.96
CA GLN A 82 -14.34 9.75 4.59
C GLN A 82 -14.59 10.13 6.06
N LEU A 83 -13.56 10.55 6.80
CA LEU A 83 -13.72 11.07 8.16
C LEU A 83 -14.54 12.36 8.21
N GLN A 84 -14.38 13.27 7.24
CA GLN A 84 -15.18 14.49 7.17
C GLN A 84 -16.65 14.18 6.86
N LEU A 85 -16.91 13.29 5.90
CA LEU A 85 -18.26 12.84 5.57
C LEU A 85 -18.97 12.19 6.76
N ALA A 86 -18.26 11.32 7.50
CA ALA A 86 -18.80 10.66 8.69
C ALA A 86 -19.16 11.67 9.81
N LYS A 87 -18.33 12.71 10.02
CA LYS A 87 -18.62 13.79 10.98
C LYS A 87 -19.84 14.62 10.57
N ALA A 88 -19.94 14.98 9.30
CA ALA A 88 -21.06 15.76 8.77
C ALA A 88 -22.40 14.99 8.79
N ALA A 89 -22.36 13.66 8.59
CA ALA A 89 -23.53 12.81 8.73
C ALA A 89 -24.04 12.77 10.19
N ARG A 90 -23.13 12.66 11.16
CA ARG A 90 -23.47 12.70 12.60
C ARG A 90 -24.07 14.03 13.04
N SER A 91 -23.56 15.16 12.55
CA SER A 91 -24.12 16.48 12.89
C SER A 91 -25.52 16.72 12.30
N LYS A 92 -25.91 16.00 11.24
CA LYS A 92 -27.24 16.09 10.62
C LYS A 92 -28.31 15.18 11.24
N HIS A 93 -27.91 14.21 12.07
CA HIS A 93 -28.84 13.28 12.74
C HIS A 93 -28.92 13.53 14.25
N GLY A 94 -28.28 14.59 14.75
CA GLY A 94 -28.46 15.13 16.10
C GLY A 94 -29.26 16.42 16.05
N SER A 95 -30.58 16.31 15.85
CA SER A 95 -31.59 17.35 16.13
C SER A 95 -32.87 16.66 16.56
#